data_AF-M0EUE7-F1
#
_entry.id   AF-M0EUE7-F1
#
_cell.length_a   1.000
_cell.length_b   1.000
_cell.length_c   1.000
_cell.angle_alpha   90.00
_cell.angle_beta   90.00
_cell.angle_gamma   90.00
#
_symmetry.space_group_name_H-M   'P 1'
#
loop_
_entity.id
_entity.type
_entity.pdbx_description
1 polymer ?
#
loop_
_entity_poly.entity_id
_entity_poly.type
_entity_poly.pdbx_seq_one_letter_code
_entity_poly.pdbx_strand_id
1 'polypeptide(L)' 'MSSEQETDGTYRCTECDYEGDEYRILDDGSTGGTAVCPECEGQLTI' A
#
# COMPACT_ATOMS: atom_id res chain seq x y z
N MET A 1 14.63 -11.75 23.09
CA MET A 1 14.04 -12.36 21.88
C MET A 1 12.82 -11.49 21.59
N SER A 2 12.93 -10.35 20.90
CA SER A 2 13.36 -10.16 19.50
C SER A 2 12.53 -11.07 18.59
N SER A 3 11.28 -10.66 18.41
CA SER A 3 10.37 -11.16 17.37
C SER A 3 9.56 -9.91 17.04
N GLU A 4 10.15 -9.04 16.21
CA GLU A 4 9.72 -8.96 14.80
C GLU A 4 8.23 -8.62 14.81
N GLN A 5 7.93 -7.32 14.72
CA GLN A 5 6.59 -6.89 14.33
C GLN A 5 6.35 -7.59 12.99
N GLU A 6 5.64 -8.71 13.01
CA GLU A 6 4.96 -9.27 11.85
C GLU A 6 3.85 -8.28 11.51
N THR A 7 4.23 -7.08 11.06
CA THR A 7 3.40 -6.32 10.13
C THR A 7 3.37 -7.18 8.89
N ASP A 8 2.40 -8.10 8.87
CA ASP A 8 1.75 -8.53 7.65
C ASP A 8 1.24 -7.24 6.99
N GLY A 9 2.15 -6.56 6.28
CA GLY A 9 1.98 -5.23 5.72
C GLY A 9 1.13 -5.32 4.46
N THR A 10 0.01 -6.00 4.59
CA THR A 10 -0.92 -6.29 3.51
C THR A 10 -1.84 -5.09 3.40
N TYR A 11 -1.61 -4.29 2.37
CA TYR A 11 -2.43 -3.14 2.07
C TYR A 11 -3.74 -3.62 1.46
N ARG A 12 -4.85 -3.12 2.00
CA ARG A 12 -6.16 -3.37 1.40
C ARG A 12 -6.64 -2.14 0.66
N CYS A 13 -6.96 -2.34 -0.61
CA CYS A 13 -7.62 -1.34 -1.44
C CYS A 13 -9.12 -1.40 -1.22
N THR A 14 -9.74 -0.32 -0.72
CA THR A 14 -11.19 -0.30 -0.49
C THR A 14 -12.00 -0.15 -1.78
N GLU A 15 -11.39 0.27 -2.88
CA GLU A 15 -12.07 0.48 -4.16
C GLU A 15 -12.17 -0.78 -5.01
N CYS A 16 -11.10 -1.58 -5.06
CA CYS A 16 -11.05 -2.82 -5.84
C CYS A 16 -10.94 -4.09 -4.99
N ASP A 17 -11.01 -3.98 -3.66
CA ASP A 17 -10.86 -5.08 -2.70
C ASP A 17 -9.54 -5.86 -2.84
N TYR A 18 -8.52 -5.23 -3.41
CA TYR A 18 -7.18 -5.79 -3.53
C TYR A 18 -6.56 -5.93 -2.13
N GLU A 19 -5.99 -7.09 -1.82
CA GLU A 19 -5.32 -7.38 -0.56
C GLU A 19 -3.92 -7.94 -0.88
N GLY A 20 -2.88 -7.17 -0.61
CA GLY A 20 -1.50 -7.56 -0.90
C GLY A 20 -0.46 -6.59 -0.34
N ASP A 21 0.79 -7.02 -0.27
CA ASP A 21 1.91 -6.18 0.17
C ASP A 21 2.47 -5.27 -0.94
N GLU A 22 2.00 -5.44 -2.18
CA GLU A 22 2.37 -4.60 -3.32
C GLU A 22 1.58 -3.29 -3.36
N TYR A 23 2.32 -2.20 -3.53
CA TYR A 23 1.78 -0.87 -3.78
C TYR A 23 2.56 -0.21 -4.91
N ARG A 24 1.90 0.69 -5.64
CA ARG A 24 2.52 1.53 -6.64
C ARG A 24 2.72 2.92 -6.08
N ILE A 25 3.88 3.53 -6.33
CA ILE A 25 4.10 4.93 -5.98
C ILE A 25 3.77 5.79 -7.20
N LEU A 26 2.77 6.65 -7.06
CA LEU A 26 2.51 7.73 -8.00
C LEU A 26 3.43 8.90 -7.71
N ASP A 27 4.21 9.29 -8.71
CA ASP A 27 5.08 10.46 -8.65
C ASP A 27 4.24 11.72 -8.91
N ASP A 28 3.57 12.23 -7.88
CA ASP A 28 2.74 13.45 -7.95
C ASP A 28 3.55 14.75 -7.76
N GLY A 29 4.88 14.64 -7.69
CA GLY A 29 5.80 15.75 -7.39
C GLY A 29 6.06 15.96 -5.90
N SER A 30 5.44 15.15 -5.04
CA SER A 30 5.78 15.08 -3.61
C SER A 30 7.05 14.27 -3.36
N THR A 31 7.88 14.68 -2.40
CA THR A 31 9.19 14.04 -2.10
C THR A 31 9.11 12.56 -1.70
N GLY A 32 7.92 12.05 -1.39
CA GLY A 32 7.69 10.62 -1.08
C GLY A 32 6.82 9.86 -2.10
N GLY A 33 6.25 10.55 -3.09
CA GLY A 33 5.17 10.03 -3.92
C GLY A 33 3.94 9.56 -3.12
N THR A 34 2.86 9.23 -3.81
CA THR A 34 1.63 8.73 -3.20
C THR A 34 1.52 7.22 -3.41
N ALA A 35 1.46 6.45 -2.32
CA ALA A 35 1.24 5.01 -2.39
C ALA A 35 -0.23 4.71 -2.76
N VAL A 36 -0.42 3.98 -3.86
CA VAL A 36 -1.73 3.61 -4.40
C VAL A 36 -1.78 2.15 -4.79
N CYS A 37 -3.00 1.63 -4.94
CA CYS A 37 -3.25 0.25 -5.33
C CYS A 37 -2.70 -0.02 -6.74
N PRO A 38 -1.95 -1.11 -6.98
CA PRO A 38 -1.42 -1.40 -8.32
C PRO A 38 -2.52 -1.73 -9.34
N GLU A 39 -3.65 -2.27 -8.90
CA GLU A 39 -4.77 -2.68 -9.76
C GLU A 39 -5.67 -1.51 -10.18
N CYS A 40 -6.04 -0.64 -9.24
CA CYS A 40 -7.04 0.40 -9.47
C CYS A 40 -6.57 1.82 -9.16
N GLU A 41 -5.31 2.02 -8.77
CA GLU A 41 -4.72 3.30 -8.36
C GLU A 41 -5.48 3.99 -7.21
N GLY A 42 -6.32 3.23 -6.51
CA GLY A 42 -7.09 3.69 -5.37
C GLY A 42 -6.22 3.94 -4.14
N GLN A 43 -6.82 4.54 -3.12
CA GLN A 43 -6.15 4.77 -1.84
C GLN A 43 -6.01 3.45 -1.07
N LEU A 44 -4.76 3.06 -0.81
CA LEU A 44 -4.46 1.92 0.06
C LEU A 44 -4.70 2.33 1.52
N THR A 45 -5.42 1.50 2.26
CA THR A 45 -5.60 1.64 3.71
C THR A 45 -4.69 0.63 4.40
N ILE A 46 -3.97 1.09 5.43
CA ILE A 46 -3.16 0.26 6.32
C ILE A 46 -3.97 -0.25 7.51
#